data_AF-A0A3D0Q8I2-F1
#
_entry.id   AF-A0A3D0Q8I2-F1
#
_cell.length_a   1.000
_cell.length_b   1.000
_cell.length_c   1.000
_cell.angle_alpha   90.00
_cell.angle_beta   90.00
_cell.angle_gamma   90.00
#
_symmetry.space_group_name_H-M   'P 1'
#
loop_
_entity.id
_entity.type
_entity.pdbx_description
1 polymer ?
#
loop_
_entity_poly.entity_id
_entity_poly.type
_entity_poly.pdbx_seq_one_letter_code
_entity_poly.pdbx_strand_id
1 'polypeptide(L)'
;MNSETTTRRERLGLVLRTLLAVALLIVLFQFVDIDEVGAALSRANPGYLLGALALVFANIGLQMAKWRFFVRLVNPGNSNIEIAASLLFGISLGTITPGQLGEFGGRALRHRSLPAGAVIGLTLVDKLQMMCILGIGGATSLVVLYNPRPIFGI
;
A
#
# COMPACT_ATOMS: atom_id res chain seq x y z
N MET A 1 23.09 -30.28 11.52
CA MET A 1 23.77 -29.20 12.27
C MET A 1 23.91 -27.99 11.35
N ASN A 2 22.85 -27.17 11.20
CA ASN A 2 22.89 -25.87 10.47
C ASN A 2 21.60 -25.00 10.54
N SER A 3 20.64 -25.27 11.43
CA SER A 3 19.39 -24.49 11.53
C SER A 3 19.49 -23.23 12.42
N GLU A 4 20.55 -23.08 13.22
CA GLU A 4 20.67 -21.95 14.18
C GLU A 4 21.31 -20.67 13.58
N THR A 5 22.07 -20.77 12.49
CA THR A 5 22.82 -19.63 11.94
C THR A 5 21.96 -18.73 11.03
N THR A 6 20.97 -19.30 10.34
CA THR A 6 20.05 -18.55 9.45
C THR A 6 19.09 -17.65 10.24
N THR A 7 18.50 -18.19 11.31
CA THR A 7 17.55 -17.47 12.18
C THR A 7 18.16 -16.26 12.89
N ARG A 8 19.46 -16.32 13.26
CA ARG A 8 20.15 -15.19 13.92
C ARG A 8 20.38 -14.00 12.99
N ARG A 9 20.75 -14.24 11.73
CA ARG A 9 20.94 -13.17 10.72
C ARG A 9 19.63 -12.50 10.36
N GLU A 10 18.55 -13.27 10.21
CA GLU A 10 17.21 -12.74 9.91
C GLU A 10 16.67 -11.88 11.07
N ARG A 11 16.82 -12.34 12.32
CA ARG A 11 16.46 -11.54 13.50
C ARG A 11 17.28 -10.26 13.61
N LEU A 12 18.59 -10.32 13.33
CA LEU A 12 19.45 -9.14 13.35
C LEU A 12 19.02 -8.11 12.30
N GLY A 13 18.69 -8.56 11.08
CA GLY A 13 18.20 -7.69 10.01
C GLY A 13 16.85 -7.04 10.36
N LEU A 14 15.95 -7.78 10.98
CA LEU A 14 14.66 -7.25 11.45
C LEU A 14 14.85 -6.22 12.57
N VAL A 15 15.65 -6.53 13.59
CA VAL A 15 15.96 -5.61 14.69
C VAL A 15 16.61 -4.33 14.16
N LEU A 16 17.58 -4.46 13.24
CA LEU A 16 18.25 -3.30 12.66
C LEU A 16 17.28 -2.41 11.86
N ARG A 17 16.40 -3.01 11.04
CA ARG A 17 15.38 -2.26 10.29
C ARG A 17 14.39 -1.56 11.21
N THR A 18 13.94 -2.24 12.27
CA THR A 18 13.05 -1.64 13.27
C THR A 18 13.74 -0.51 14.02
N LEU A 19 14.99 -0.69 14.44
CA LEU A 19 15.79 0.36 15.08
C LEU A 19 15.99 1.56 14.14
N LEU A 20 16.28 1.32 12.86
CA LEU A 20 16.40 2.39 11.87
C LEU A 20 15.09 3.15 11.69
N ALA A 21 13.96 2.44 11.58
CA ALA A 21 12.63 3.07 11.46
C ALA A 21 12.29 3.90 12.70
N VAL A 22 12.57 3.38 13.90
CA VAL A 22 12.36 4.09 15.17
C VAL A 22 13.28 5.30 15.28
N ALA A 23 14.57 5.15 14.94
CA ALA A 23 15.53 6.26 14.94
C ALA A 23 15.10 7.37 13.96
N LEU A 24 14.67 7.02 12.76
CA LEU A 24 14.12 7.97 11.79
C LEU A 24 12.87 8.69 12.31
N LEU A 25 11.96 7.97 12.98
CA LEU A 25 10.79 8.59 13.61
C LEU A 25 11.20 9.56 14.73
N ILE A 26 12.16 9.18 15.59
CA ILE A 26 12.65 10.07 16.66
C ILE A 26 13.24 11.34 16.05
N VAL A 27 14.08 11.23 15.02
CA VAL A 27 14.63 12.39 14.31
C VAL A 27 13.51 13.21 13.71
N LEU A 28 12.54 12.60 13.02
CA LEU A 28 11.38 13.31 12.45
C LEU A 28 10.63 14.12 13.52
N PHE A 29 10.33 13.52 14.67
CA PHE A 29 9.63 14.21 15.76
C PHE A 29 10.45 15.32 16.41
N GLN A 30 11.78 15.28 16.33
CA GLN A 30 12.63 16.39 16.78
C GLN A 30 12.63 17.57 15.79
N PHE A 31 12.33 17.33 14.52
CA PHE A 31 12.27 18.37 13.49
C PHE A 31 10.85 18.93 13.26
N VAL A 32 9.81 18.25 13.75
CA VAL A 32 8.42 18.64 13.53
C VAL A 32 7.86 19.32 14.78
N ASP A 33 7.53 20.60 14.67
CA ASP A 33 6.75 21.31 15.68
C ASP A 33 5.27 20.89 15.60
N ILE A 34 4.82 20.16 16.62
CA ILE A 34 3.44 19.64 16.70
C ILE A 34 2.41 20.79 16.68
N ASP A 35 2.74 21.92 17.30
CA ASP A 35 1.91 23.12 17.28
C ASP A 35 1.76 23.69 15.86
N GLU A 36 2.82 23.65 15.06
CA GLU A 36 2.78 24.09 13.66
C GLU A 36 1.91 23.15 12.81
N VAL A 37 1.96 21.84 13.06
CA VAL A 37 1.07 20.86 12.40
C VAL A 37 -0.41 21.13 12.73
N GLY A 38 -0.72 21.41 14.00
CA GLY A 38 -2.08 21.76 14.43
C GLY A 38 -2.56 23.08 13.83
N ALA A 39 -1.68 24.09 13.79
CA ALA A 39 -1.96 25.37 13.15
C ALA A 39 -2.16 25.22 11.63
N ALA A 40 -1.37 24.39 10.95
CA ALA A 40 -1.53 24.10 9.54
C ALA A 40 -2.85 23.39 9.24
N LEU A 41 -3.28 22.44 10.08
CA LEU A 41 -4.55 21.73 9.92
C LEU A 41 -5.76 22.66 10.13
N SER A 42 -5.69 23.56 11.11
CA SER A 42 -6.75 24.55 11.36
C SER A 42 -6.85 25.63 10.27
N ARG A 43 -5.74 25.94 9.57
CA ARG A 43 -5.71 26.84 8.42
C ARG A 43 -5.99 26.13 7.09
N ALA A 44 -6.04 24.81 7.08
CA ALA A 44 -6.26 24.04 5.86
C ALA A 44 -7.64 24.34 5.29
N ASN A 45 -7.72 24.50 3.97
CA ASN A 45 -9.00 24.69 3.31
C ASN A 45 -9.82 23.38 3.38
N PRO A 46 -11.05 23.41 3.94
CA PRO A 46 -11.86 22.21 4.10
C PRO A 46 -12.24 21.56 2.78
N GLY A 47 -12.31 22.32 1.67
CA GLY A 47 -12.57 21.80 0.34
C GLY A 47 -11.45 20.89 -0.16
N TYR A 48 -10.18 21.27 0.04
CA TYR A 48 -9.05 20.40 -0.31
C TYR A 48 -8.99 19.16 0.58
N LEU A 49 -9.33 19.29 1.87
CA LEU A 49 -9.37 18.15 2.79
C LEU A 49 -10.46 17.14 2.42
N LEU A 50 -11.65 17.64 2.08
CA LEU A 50 -12.76 16.82 1.60
C LEU A 50 -12.43 16.17 0.25
N GLY A 51 -11.79 16.91 -0.65
CA GLY A 51 -11.28 16.38 -1.93
C GLY A 51 -10.28 15.25 -1.71
N ALA A 52 -9.27 15.45 -0.84
CA ALA A 52 -8.30 14.41 -0.50
C ALA A 52 -8.98 13.17 0.10
N LEU A 53 -9.94 13.36 1.01
CA LEU A 53 -10.71 12.26 1.60
C LEU A 53 -11.52 11.50 0.53
N ALA A 54 -12.17 12.21 -0.38
CA ALA A 54 -12.88 11.61 -1.49
C ALA A 54 -11.94 10.81 -2.41
N LEU A 55 -10.73 11.32 -2.68
CA LEU A 55 -9.71 10.59 -3.42
C LEU A 55 -9.25 9.31 -2.71
N VAL A 56 -9.17 9.31 -1.38
CA VAL A 56 -8.85 8.08 -0.62
C VAL A 56 -9.93 7.02 -0.83
N PHE A 57 -11.20 7.39 -0.71
CA PHE A 57 -12.30 6.45 -0.96
C PHE A 57 -12.36 6.00 -2.43
N ALA A 58 -12.13 6.90 -3.37
CA ALA A 58 -12.06 6.57 -4.79
C ALA A 58 -10.91 5.58 -5.09
N ASN A 59 -9.75 5.78 -4.48
CA ASN A 59 -8.60 4.89 -4.58
C ASN A 59 -8.91 3.49 -4.03
N ILE A 60 -9.50 3.40 -2.84
CA ILE A 60 -9.93 2.12 -2.25
C ILE A 60 -10.99 1.45 -3.14
N GLY A 61 -11.94 2.22 -3.67
CA GLY A 61 -12.96 1.73 -4.60
C GLY A 61 -12.36 1.15 -5.89
N LEU A 62 -11.35 1.81 -6.45
CA LEU A 62 -10.65 1.32 -7.64
C LEU A 62 -9.86 0.05 -7.35
N GLN A 63 -9.16 -0.01 -6.22
CA GLN A 63 -8.51 -1.23 -5.75
C GLN A 63 -9.51 -2.37 -5.56
N MET A 64 -10.72 -2.05 -5.08
CA MET A 64 -11.80 -3.01 -4.93
C MET A 64 -12.30 -3.58 -6.24
N ALA A 65 -12.57 -2.70 -7.22
CA ALA A 65 -13.01 -3.10 -8.54
C ALA A 65 -11.97 -3.99 -9.23
N LYS A 66 -10.68 -3.60 -9.16
CA LYS A 66 -9.57 -4.37 -9.70
C LYS A 66 -9.41 -5.73 -9.03
N TRP A 67 -9.42 -5.77 -7.70
CA TRP A 67 -9.30 -7.02 -6.97
C TRP A 67 -10.45 -7.98 -7.25
N ARG A 68 -11.68 -7.45 -7.34
CA ARG A 68 -12.85 -8.21 -7.76
C ARG A 68 -12.70 -8.79 -9.17
N PHE A 69 -12.16 -8.03 -10.11
CA PHE A 69 -11.88 -8.52 -11.46
C PHE A 69 -10.93 -9.71 -11.44
N PHE A 70 -9.80 -9.59 -10.72
CA PHE A 70 -8.84 -10.68 -10.60
C PHE A 70 -9.43 -11.93 -9.93
N VAL A 71 -10.13 -11.77 -8.81
CA VAL A 71 -10.70 -12.93 -8.10
C VAL A 71 -11.73 -13.64 -8.97
N ARG A 72 -12.58 -12.89 -9.67
CA ARG A 72 -13.59 -13.46 -10.56
C ARG A 72 -13.03 -14.12 -11.81
N LEU A 73 -11.82 -13.74 -12.24
CA LEU A 73 -11.14 -14.41 -13.34
C LEU A 73 -10.77 -15.87 -12.96
N VAL A 74 -10.47 -16.11 -11.68
CA VAL A 74 -10.11 -17.45 -11.17
C VAL A 74 -11.34 -18.18 -10.62
N ASN A 75 -12.27 -17.47 -9.99
CA ASN A 75 -13.51 -18.04 -9.45
C ASN A 75 -14.68 -17.05 -9.64
N PRO A 76 -15.45 -17.19 -10.74
CA PRO A 76 -16.56 -16.29 -11.07
C PRO A 76 -17.68 -16.23 -10.02
N GLY A 77 -17.89 -17.30 -9.25
CA GLY A 77 -18.98 -17.44 -8.28
C GLY A 77 -18.73 -16.76 -6.92
N ASN A 78 -17.59 -16.09 -6.76
CA ASN A 78 -17.17 -15.56 -5.47
C ASN A 78 -18.00 -14.34 -5.02
N SER A 79 -18.32 -14.29 -3.72
CA SER A 79 -19.19 -13.26 -3.14
C SER A 79 -18.47 -11.90 -3.06
N ASN A 80 -19.16 -10.83 -3.46
CA ASN A 80 -18.60 -9.47 -3.38
C ASN A 80 -18.20 -9.08 -1.95
N ILE A 81 -18.93 -9.56 -0.95
CA ILE A 81 -18.63 -9.29 0.47
C ILE A 81 -17.33 -9.98 0.86
N GLU A 82 -17.10 -11.20 0.39
CA GLU A 82 -15.88 -11.95 0.69
C GLU A 82 -14.66 -11.33 0.03
N ILE A 83 -14.79 -10.92 -1.24
CA ILE A 83 -13.75 -10.19 -1.97
C ILE A 83 -13.41 -8.88 -1.24
N ALA A 84 -14.43 -8.12 -0.81
CA ALA A 84 -14.22 -6.87 -0.08
C ALA A 84 -13.59 -7.06 1.29
N ALA A 85 -14.07 -8.03 2.05
CA ALA A 85 -13.48 -8.38 3.34
C ALA A 85 -12.02 -8.81 3.19
N SER A 86 -11.68 -9.58 2.15
CA SER A 86 -10.30 -9.99 1.89
C SER A 86 -9.40 -8.81 1.56
N LEU A 87 -9.84 -7.88 0.71
CA LEU A 87 -9.08 -6.68 0.40
C LEU A 87 -8.84 -5.82 1.64
N LEU A 88 -9.89 -5.52 2.40
CA LEU A 88 -9.79 -4.64 3.58
C LEU A 88 -8.90 -5.25 4.68
N PHE A 89 -9.02 -6.56 4.94
CA PHE A 89 -8.08 -7.25 5.84
C PHE A 89 -6.65 -7.20 5.32
N GLY A 90 -6.47 -7.36 4.01
CA GLY A 90 -5.17 -7.20 3.35
C GLY A 90 -4.57 -5.81 3.58
N ILE A 91 -5.33 -4.74 3.36
CA ILE A 91 -4.88 -3.36 3.57
C ILE A 91 -4.52 -3.13 5.05
N SER A 92 -5.37 -3.58 5.97
CA SER A 92 -5.13 -3.40 7.41
C SER A 92 -3.85 -4.09 7.87
N LEU A 93 -3.67 -5.38 7.54
CA LEU A 93 -2.46 -6.12 7.91
C LEU A 93 -1.23 -5.66 7.11
N GLY A 94 -1.41 -5.27 5.85
CA GLY A 94 -0.36 -4.70 5.01
C GLY A 94 0.19 -3.39 5.56
N THR A 95 -0.64 -2.56 6.20
CA THR A 95 -0.23 -1.28 6.80
C THR A 95 0.60 -1.47 8.06
N ILE A 96 0.31 -2.52 8.83
CA ILE A 96 1.00 -2.82 10.11
C ILE A 96 2.31 -3.59 9.86
N THR A 97 2.36 -4.39 8.79
CA THR A 97 3.50 -5.30 8.55
C THR A 97 4.58 -4.67 7.67
N PRO A 98 5.86 -4.91 7.98
CA PRO A 98 6.96 -4.38 7.17
C PRO A 98 6.92 -4.96 5.76
N GLY A 99 7.13 -4.09 4.75
CA GLY A 99 7.09 -4.48 3.35
C GLY A 99 5.71 -4.90 2.83
N GLN A 100 4.64 -4.59 3.56
CA GLN A 100 3.24 -4.95 3.21
C GLN A 100 3.02 -6.46 3.06
N LEU A 101 3.83 -7.29 3.72
CA LEU A 101 3.71 -8.76 3.65
C LEU A 101 2.38 -9.28 4.19
N GLY A 102 1.80 -8.56 5.15
CA GLY A 102 0.49 -8.82 5.73
C GLY A 102 -0.66 -8.66 4.75
N GLU A 103 -0.45 -8.02 3.60
CA GLU A 103 -1.47 -7.95 2.55
C GLU A 103 -1.70 -9.32 1.88
N PHE A 104 -0.62 -10.08 1.66
CA PHE A 104 -0.70 -11.44 1.14
C PHE A 104 -1.41 -12.37 2.13
N GLY A 105 -0.96 -12.34 3.40
CA GLY A 105 -1.55 -13.13 4.46
C GLY A 105 -2.99 -12.73 4.77
N GLY A 106 -3.26 -11.43 4.87
CA GLY A 106 -4.59 -10.89 5.20
C GLY A 106 -5.64 -11.19 4.15
N ARG A 107 -5.29 -11.07 2.86
CA ARG A 107 -6.18 -11.47 1.76
C ARG A 107 -6.42 -12.97 1.77
N ALA A 108 -5.39 -13.79 2.01
CA ALA A 108 -5.52 -15.25 2.03
C ALA A 108 -6.31 -15.78 3.24
N LEU A 109 -6.11 -15.21 4.43
CA LEU A 109 -6.76 -15.65 5.68
C LEU A 109 -8.27 -15.47 5.64
N ARG A 110 -8.75 -14.40 4.99
CA ARG A 110 -10.20 -14.09 4.98
C ARG A 110 -10.96 -14.75 3.83
N HIS A 111 -10.25 -15.20 2.80
CA HIS A 111 -10.82 -15.81 1.60
C HIS A 111 -10.92 -17.33 1.77
N ARG A 112 -12.12 -17.83 2.01
CA ARG A 112 -12.39 -19.25 2.25
C ARG A 112 -12.67 -20.01 0.95
N SER A 113 -13.17 -19.34 -0.08
CA SER A 113 -13.55 -19.96 -1.35
C SER A 113 -12.40 -20.24 -2.31
N LEU A 114 -11.18 -19.78 -2.02
CA LEU A 114 -10.00 -20.04 -2.83
C LEU A 114 -8.85 -20.57 -1.97
N PRO A 115 -7.99 -21.45 -2.52
CA PRO A 115 -6.79 -21.87 -1.82
C PRO A 115 -5.85 -20.68 -1.62
N ALA A 116 -5.19 -20.61 -0.45
CA ALA A 116 -4.31 -19.50 -0.09
C ALA A 116 -3.23 -19.20 -1.15
N GLY A 117 -2.66 -20.23 -1.77
CA GLY A 117 -1.68 -20.08 -2.85
C GLY A 117 -2.20 -19.31 -4.07
N ALA A 118 -3.46 -19.54 -4.46
CA ALA A 118 -4.08 -18.79 -5.57
C ALA A 118 -4.26 -17.32 -5.20
N VAL A 119 -4.70 -17.03 -3.97
CA VAL A 119 -4.88 -15.65 -3.47
C VAL A 119 -3.55 -14.91 -3.38
N ILE A 120 -2.50 -15.59 -2.90
CA ILE A 120 -1.14 -15.05 -2.82
C ILE A 120 -0.61 -14.75 -4.24
N GLY A 121 -0.76 -15.68 -5.18
CA GLY A 121 -0.34 -15.48 -6.58
C GLY A 121 -1.07 -14.30 -7.24
N LEU A 122 -2.38 -14.19 -6.99
CA LEU A 122 -3.17 -13.07 -7.49
C LEU A 122 -2.75 -11.73 -6.87
N THR A 123 -2.39 -11.74 -5.59
CA THR A 123 -1.85 -10.56 -4.89
C THR A 123 -0.46 -10.18 -5.43
N LEU A 124 0.37 -11.16 -5.82
CA LEU A 124 1.65 -10.90 -6.47
C LEU A 124 1.46 -10.23 -7.83
N VAL A 125 0.53 -10.71 -8.65
CA VAL A 125 0.18 -10.08 -9.93
C VAL A 125 -0.32 -8.64 -9.70
N ASP A 126 -1.18 -8.44 -8.70
CA ASP A 126 -1.68 -7.12 -8.31
C ASP A 126 -0.53 -6.14 -7.95
N LYS A 127 0.47 -6.61 -7.20
CA LYS A 127 1.65 -5.81 -6.82
C LYS A 127 2.58 -5.52 -8.00
N LEU A 128 2.85 -6.50 -8.86
CA LEU A 128 3.69 -6.30 -10.04
C LEU A 128 3.04 -5.28 -10.99
N GLN A 129 1.73 -5.37 -11.19
CA GLN A 129 0.99 -4.37 -11.97
C GLN A 129 1.13 -2.97 -11.35
N MET A 130 0.96 -2.83 -10.04
CA MET A 130 1.14 -1.53 -9.37
C MET A 130 2.56 -0.98 -9.54
N MET A 131 3.59 -1.83 -9.42
CA MET A 131 4.98 -1.43 -9.64
C MET A 131 5.22 -0.93 -11.06
N CYS A 132 4.66 -1.61 -12.07
CA CYS A 132 4.74 -1.15 -13.46
C CYS A 132 4.05 0.20 -13.66
N ILE A 133 2.83 0.37 -13.13
CA ILE A 133 2.07 1.63 -13.27
C ILE A 133 2.80 2.79 -12.58
N LEU A 134 3.28 2.58 -11.36
CA LEU A 134 4.02 3.61 -10.61
C LEU A 134 5.36 3.93 -11.29
N GLY A 135 6.07 2.92 -11.79
CA GLY A 135 7.33 3.10 -12.51
C GLY A 135 7.15 3.93 -13.79
N ILE A 136 6.15 3.57 -14.62
CA ILE A 136 5.85 4.30 -15.86
C ILE A 136 5.34 5.69 -15.54
N GLY A 137 4.33 5.82 -14.67
CA GLY A 137 3.74 7.12 -14.31
C GLY A 137 4.76 8.06 -13.68
N GLY A 138 5.63 7.54 -12.79
CA GLY A 138 6.73 8.29 -12.20
C GLY A 138 7.74 8.76 -13.25
N ALA A 139 8.14 7.88 -14.17
CA ALA A 139 9.04 8.24 -15.27
C ALA A 139 8.42 9.31 -16.18
N THR A 140 7.15 9.17 -16.56
CA THR A 140 6.44 10.18 -17.36
C THR A 140 6.38 11.52 -16.62
N SER A 141 6.08 11.52 -15.32
CA SER A 141 6.06 12.73 -14.51
C SER A 141 7.40 13.45 -14.47
N LEU A 142 8.52 12.70 -14.40
CA LEU A 142 9.87 13.28 -14.44
C LEU A 142 10.18 13.93 -15.78
N VAL A 143 9.76 13.31 -16.88
CA VAL A 143 9.94 13.87 -18.23
C VAL A 143 9.17 15.19 -18.38
N VAL A 144 7.93 15.25 -17.88
CA VAL A 144 7.11 16.47 -17.90
C VAL A 144 7.76 17.57 -17.04
N LEU A 145 8.28 17.22 -15.85
CA LEU A 145 8.92 18.18 -14.95
C LEU A 145 10.23 18.75 -15.55
N TYR A 146 11.04 17.90 -16.20
CA TYR A 146 12.32 18.32 -16.79
C TYR A 146 12.15 19.01 -18.16
N ASN A 147 11.05 18.76 -18.86
CA ASN A 147 10.71 19.39 -20.12
C ASN A 147 9.44 20.23 -19.96
N PRO A 148 9.51 21.43 -19.34
CA PRO A 148 8.34 22.26 -19.02
C PRO A 148 7.69 22.90 -20.27
N ARG A 149 7.89 22.33 -21.46
CA ARG A 149 7.13 22.73 -22.64
C ARG A 149 5.65 22.49 -22.33
N PRO A 150 4.78 23.50 -22.45
CA PRO A 150 3.36 23.34 -22.18
C PRO A 150 2.81 22.28 -23.14
N ILE A 151 2.49 21.10 -22.61
CA ILE A 151 1.87 20.00 -23.35
C ILE A 151 0.44 20.39 -23.76
N PHE A 152 -0.15 21.34 -23.04
CA PHE A 152 -1.37 22.05 -23.42
C PHE A 152 -1.02 23.50 -23.71
N GLY A 153 -0.99 23.87 -25.00
CA GLY A 153 -0.92 25.27 -25.43
C GLY A 153 -2.24 25.99 -25.18
N ILE A 154 -2.52 26.31 -23.92
CA ILE A 154 -3.55 27.25 -23.49
C ILE A 154 -2.90 28.22 -22.50
#